data_AF-A0A0G1QFM7-F1
#
_entry.id   AF-A0A0G1QFM7-F1
#
_cell.length_a   1.000
_cell.length_b   1.000
_cell.length_c   1.000
_cell.angle_alpha   90.00
_cell.angle_beta   90.00
_cell.angle_gamma   90.00
#
_symmetry.space_group_name_H-M   'P 1'
#
loop_
_entity.id
_entity.type
_entity.pdbx_description
1 polymer ?
#
loop_
_entity_poly.entity_id
_entity_poly.type
_entity_poly.pdbx_seq_one_letter_code
_entity_poly.pdbx_strand_id
1 'polypeptide(L)'
;MWKTLLAIILVVPIFLSSYTATFAYNLDSRAAQMRTILTKYNSPMIGLENTLIQTAEKYDLDWTILAAIAGTESSFAKRMPANCINPYGWGIYGDHKLCFNSLEAAIEGVASGLASKYNTTSIITIAKTYNSVSTDGWINHTSFFMNKIKSAEIPVELLPVTL
;
A
#
# COMPACT_ATOMS: atom_id res chain seq x y z
N MET A 1 13.03 37.24 77.78
CA MET A 1 12.12 36.18 77.26
C MET A 1 12.05 36.30 75.74
N TRP A 2 12.95 35.61 75.04
CA TRP A 2 13.02 35.64 73.57
C TRP A 2 12.21 34.46 73.02
N LYS A 3 11.19 34.74 72.20
CA LYS A 3 10.41 33.73 71.48
C LYS A 3 11.10 33.43 70.15
N THR A 4 11.69 32.23 70.00
CA THR A 4 12.12 31.73 68.68
C THR A 4 10.92 31.16 67.93
N LEU A 5 10.57 31.77 66.80
CA LEU A 5 9.63 31.23 65.81
C LEU A 5 10.38 30.27 64.87
N LEU A 6 9.97 29.00 64.86
CA LEU A 6 10.41 28.01 63.88
C LEU A 6 9.57 28.17 62.61
N ALA A 7 10.20 28.58 61.51
CA ALA A 7 9.60 28.57 60.19
C ALA A 7 9.69 27.15 59.61
N ILE A 8 8.54 26.49 59.43
CA ILE A 8 8.43 25.20 58.76
C ILE A 8 8.40 25.47 57.25
N ILE A 9 9.49 25.20 56.55
CA ILE A 9 9.56 25.23 55.08
C ILE A 9 9.01 23.91 54.57
N LEU A 10 7.80 23.95 54.02
CA LEU A 10 7.13 22.79 53.42
C LEU A 10 7.66 22.60 52.00
N VAL A 11 8.69 21.76 51.86
CA VAL A 11 9.25 21.39 50.55
C VAL A 11 8.28 20.40 49.91
N VAL A 12 7.42 20.90 49.02
CA VAL A 12 6.57 20.03 48.19
C VAL A 12 7.47 19.43 47.10
N PRO A 13 7.63 18.10 47.03
CA PRO A 13 8.34 17.49 45.91
C PRO A 13 7.49 17.66 44.66
N ILE A 14 7.95 18.55 43.76
CA ILE A 14 7.37 18.67 42.43
C ILE A 14 7.80 17.43 41.66
N PHE A 15 6.95 16.40 41.64
CA PHE A 15 7.12 15.29 40.72
C PHE A 15 6.90 15.82 39.30
N LEU A 16 7.99 16.15 38.61
CA LEU A 16 7.97 16.35 37.17
C LEU A 16 7.68 14.99 36.53
N SER A 17 6.40 14.73 36.25
CA SER A 17 6.00 13.64 35.36
C SER A 17 6.67 13.89 34.02
N SER A 18 7.71 13.11 33.73
CA SER A 18 8.29 13.05 32.40
C SER A 18 7.26 12.33 31.53
N TYR A 19 6.36 13.11 30.92
CA TYR A 19 5.63 12.62 29.76
C TYR A 19 6.69 12.29 28.72
N THR A 20 7.00 11.00 28.55
CA THR A 20 7.81 10.53 27.44
C THR A 20 7.11 11.03 26.19
N ALA A 21 7.75 11.95 25.46
CA ALA A 21 7.29 12.32 24.13
C ALA A 21 7.25 11.02 23.32
N THR A 22 6.05 10.48 23.14
CA THR A 22 5.81 9.37 22.23
C THR A 22 6.31 9.84 20.88
N PHE A 23 7.39 9.23 20.37
CA PHE A 23 7.81 9.44 18.99
C PHE A 23 6.66 8.95 18.10
N ALA A 24 5.78 9.86 17.72
CA ALA A 24 4.80 9.63 16.68
C ALA A 24 5.59 9.50 15.37
N TYR A 25 5.99 8.28 15.05
CA TYR A 25 6.45 7.96 13.71
C TYR A 25 5.29 8.28 12.75
N ASN A 26 5.55 9.08 11.72
CA ASN A 26 4.60 9.32 10.65
C ASN A 26 4.41 8.01 9.88
N LEU A 27 3.44 7.20 10.32
CA LEU A 27 3.04 6.02 9.59
C LEU A 27 2.39 6.45 8.28
N ASP A 28 2.94 5.96 7.18
CA ASP A 28 2.31 6.09 5.87
C ASP A 28 1.01 5.27 5.89
N SER A 29 -0.10 5.95 6.14
CA SER A 29 -1.43 5.34 6.25
C SER A 29 -1.80 4.55 5.00
N ARG A 30 -1.23 4.89 3.84
CA ARG A 30 -1.44 4.19 2.56
C ARG A 30 -1.04 2.72 2.64
N ALA A 31 0.05 2.41 3.33
CA ALA A 31 0.49 1.03 3.51
C ALA A 31 -0.53 0.22 4.32
N ALA A 32 -1.09 0.82 5.39
CA ALA A 32 -2.14 0.19 6.18
C ALA A 32 -3.47 0.04 5.39
N GLN A 33 -3.84 1.03 4.57
CA GLN A 33 -4.99 0.94 3.67
C GLN A 33 -4.83 -0.18 2.64
N MET A 34 -3.64 -0.27 2.02
CA MET A 34 -3.28 -1.34 1.10
C MET A 34 -3.38 -2.69 1.81
N ARG A 35 -2.80 -2.82 3.01
CA ARG A 35 -2.82 -4.04 3.84
C ARG A 35 -4.24 -4.50 4.10
N THR A 36 -5.15 -3.59 4.49
CA THR A 36 -6.56 -3.89 4.73
C THR A 36 -7.19 -4.57 3.52
N ILE A 37 -6.99 -4.01 2.33
CA ILE A 37 -7.57 -4.58 1.11
C ILE A 37 -6.91 -5.91 0.74
N LEU A 38 -5.58 -6.00 0.72
CA LEU A 38 -4.88 -7.25 0.40
C LEU A 38 -5.28 -8.39 1.34
N THR A 39 -5.42 -8.10 2.63
CA THR A 39 -5.88 -9.04 3.66
C THR A 39 -7.31 -9.51 3.39
N LYS A 40 -8.23 -8.58 3.08
CA LYS A 40 -9.62 -8.91 2.74
C LYS A 40 -9.75 -9.90 1.58
N TYR A 41 -8.83 -9.87 0.62
CA TYR A 41 -8.84 -10.79 -0.53
C TYR A 41 -8.00 -12.06 -0.29
N ASN A 42 -7.31 -12.22 0.84
CA ASN A 42 -6.31 -13.26 1.09
C ASN A 42 -5.23 -13.26 0.00
N SER A 43 -4.70 -12.08 -0.29
CA SER A 43 -3.72 -11.89 -1.35
C SER A 43 -2.35 -12.48 -0.97
N PRO A 44 -1.65 -13.17 -1.89
CA PRO A 44 -0.23 -13.47 -1.74
C PRO A 44 0.69 -12.24 -1.67
N MET A 45 0.18 -11.03 -1.97
CA MET A 45 0.94 -9.78 -1.96
C MET A 45 0.96 -9.09 -0.58
N ILE A 46 0.32 -9.68 0.42
CA ILE A 46 0.37 -9.25 1.82
C ILE A 46 1.84 -9.19 2.27
N GLY A 47 2.30 -8.01 2.71
CA GLY A 47 3.68 -7.73 3.10
C GLY A 47 4.48 -6.93 2.05
N LEU A 48 3.91 -6.73 0.86
CA LEU A 48 4.50 -5.96 -0.24
C LEU A 48 3.90 -4.56 -0.38
N GLU A 49 3.20 -4.06 0.64
CA GLU A 49 2.45 -2.80 0.56
C GLU A 49 3.36 -1.62 0.22
N ASN A 50 4.50 -1.51 0.92
CA ASN A 50 5.49 -0.47 0.66
C ASN A 50 6.15 -0.65 -0.70
N THR A 51 6.43 -1.88 -1.12
CA THR A 51 6.99 -2.17 -2.45
C THR A 51 6.04 -1.71 -3.55
N LEU A 52 4.74 -1.99 -3.43
CA LEU A 52 3.72 -1.54 -4.38
C LEU A 52 3.66 -0.02 -4.48
N ILE A 53 3.63 0.67 -3.34
CA ILE A 53 3.57 2.13 -3.25
C ILE A 53 4.83 2.75 -3.86
N GLN A 54 6.00 2.38 -3.35
CA GLN A 54 7.27 2.99 -3.74
C GLN A 54 7.62 2.69 -5.20
N THR A 55 7.33 1.49 -5.70
CA THR A 55 7.54 1.18 -7.12
C THR A 55 6.58 1.98 -8.00
N ALA A 56 5.31 2.14 -7.62
CA ALA A 56 4.40 2.99 -8.40
C ALA A 56 4.92 4.45 -8.45
N GLU A 57 5.29 5.01 -7.30
CA GLU A 57 5.82 6.38 -7.21
C GLU A 57 7.14 6.56 -7.97
N LYS A 58 8.04 5.57 -7.94
CA LYS A 58 9.28 5.56 -8.72
C LYS A 58 9.04 5.77 -10.22
N TYR A 59 7.88 5.36 -10.72
CA TYR A 59 7.49 5.44 -12.13
C TYR A 59 6.39 6.48 -12.38
N ASP A 60 6.19 7.43 -11.47
CA ASP A 60 5.17 8.49 -11.52
C ASP A 60 3.73 7.97 -11.65
N LEU A 61 3.49 6.73 -11.22
CA LEU A 61 2.18 6.10 -11.22
C LEU A 61 1.43 6.41 -9.92
N ASP A 62 0.09 6.40 -9.98
CA ASP A 62 -0.72 6.46 -8.77
C ASP A 62 -0.38 5.27 -7.84
N TRP A 63 -0.14 5.56 -6.56
CA TRP A 63 0.35 4.58 -5.59
C TRP A 63 -0.54 3.33 -5.43
N THR A 64 -1.79 3.39 -5.87
CA THR A 64 -2.71 2.23 -5.85
C THR A 64 -2.70 1.39 -7.12
N ILE A 65 -2.15 1.89 -8.23
CA ILE A 65 -2.43 1.32 -9.55
C ILE A 65 -1.89 -0.10 -9.71
N LEU A 66 -0.70 -0.39 -9.18
CA LEU A 66 -0.09 -1.71 -9.30
C LEU A 66 -0.90 -2.76 -8.52
N ALA A 67 -1.39 -2.42 -7.33
CA ALA A 67 -2.29 -3.32 -6.60
C ALA A 67 -3.64 -3.47 -7.33
N ALA A 68 -4.19 -2.36 -7.84
CA ALA A 68 -5.49 -2.37 -8.50
C ALA A 68 -5.50 -3.19 -9.79
N ILE A 69 -4.45 -3.11 -10.63
CA ILE A 69 -4.32 -3.97 -11.82
C ILE A 69 -4.27 -5.44 -11.40
N ALA A 70 -3.47 -5.80 -10.39
CA ALA A 70 -3.45 -7.17 -9.88
C ALA A 70 -4.83 -7.61 -9.33
N GLY A 71 -5.58 -6.70 -8.70
CA GLY A 71 -6.96 -6.88 -8.30
C GLY A 71 -7.87 -7.26 -9.47
N THR A 72 -7.81 -6.48 -10.55
CA THR A 72 -8.57 -6.69 -11.79
C THR A 72 -8.22 -8.03 -12.46
N GLU A 73 -6.93 -8.33 -12.57
CA GLU A 73 -6.44 -9.44 -13.40
C GLU A 73 -6.43 -10.79 -12.68
N SER A 74 -6.15 -10.80 -11.38
CA SER A 74 -5.91 -12.04 -10.64
C SER A 74 -6.45 -12.02 -9.21
N SER A 75 -7.37 -11.10 -8.89
CA SER A 75 -7.86 -10.92 -7.51
C SER A 75 -6.70 -10.74 -6.51
N PHE A 76 -5.78 -9.82 -6.85
CA PHE A 76 -4.57 -9.51 -6.09
C PHE A 76 -3.66 -10.74 -5.94
N ALA A 77 -3.20 -11.30 -7.07
CA ALA A 77 -2.33 -12.47 -7.15
C ALA A 77 -2.95 -13.80 -6.66
N LYS A 78 -4.20 -13.82 -6.18
CA LYS A 78 -4.84 -15.05 -5.69
C LYS A 78 -5.14 -16.06 -6.79
N ARG A 79 -5.44 -15.57 -8.00
CA ARG A 79 -5.85 -16.35 -9.17
C ARG A 79 -4.84 -16.22 -10.30
N MET A 80 -3.55 -16.26 -9.96
CA MET A 80 -2.49 -16.33 -10.96
C MET A 80 -2.56 -17.64 -11.76
N PRO A 81 -2.04 -17.67 -12.99
CA PRO A 81 -1.87 -18.90 -13.72
C PRO A 81 -1.03 -19.93 -12.94
N ALA A 82 -1.40 -21.21 -12.99
CA ALA A 82 -0.66 -22.27 -12.30
C ALA A 82 0.83 -22.29 -12.70
N ASN A 83 1.69 -22.57 -11.71
CA ASN A 83 3.15 -22.64 -11.84
C ASN A 83 3.80 -21.43 -12.54
N CYS A 84 3.23 -20.24 -12.37
CA CYS A 84 3.73 -19.03 -12.98
C CYS A 84 3.36 -17.82 -12.13
N ILE A 85 4.38 -17.09 -11.68
CA ILE A 85 4.15 -15.84 -10.96
C ILE A 85 3.87 -14.76 -12.01
N ASN A 86 2.60 -14.41 -12.17
CA ASN A 86 2.17 -13.29 -13.01
C ASN A 86 0.80 -12.79 -12.51
N PRO A 87 0.78 -11.85 -11.55
CA PRO A 87 -0.47 -11.34 -11.00
C PRO A 87 -1.17 -10.33 -11.92
N TYR A 88 -0.54 -10.00 -13.05
CA TYR A 88 -0.91 -8.89 -13.93
C TYR A 88 -1.46 -9.32 -15.29
N GLY A 89 -1.41 -10.61 -15.63
CA GLY A 89 -1.68 -11.07 -16.99
C GLY A 89 -0.70 -10.52 -18.04
N TRP A 90 0.41 -9.92 -17.61
CA TRP A 90 1.31 -9.17 -18.49
C TRP A 90 2.12 -10.11 -19.39
N GLY A 91 2.13 -9.85 -20.70
CA GLY A 91 2.88 -10.68 -21.65
C GLY A 91 2.34 -12.10 -21.80
N ILE A 92 1.02 -12.28 -21.73
CA ILE A 92 0.34 -13.56 -22.00
C ILE A 92 -0.44 -13.43 -23.31
N TYR A 93 -0.15 -14.27 -24.31
CA TYR A 93 -0.86 -14.31 -25.59
C TYR A 93 -0.65 -15.65 -26.30
N GLY A 94 -1.73 -16.25 -26.80
CA GLY A 94 -1.67 -17.61 -27.37
C GLY A 94 -1.05 -18.61 -26.38
N ASP A 95 -0.02 -19.31 -26.82
CA ASP A 95 0.75 -20.26 -25.98
C ASP A 95 1.92 -19.58 -25.23
N HIS A 96 2.20 -18.31 -25.49
CA HIS A 96 3.24 -17.57 -24.80
C HIS A 96 2.78 -17.09 -23.43
N LYS A 97 3.62 -17.31 -22.42
CA LYS A 97 3.35 -16.92 -21.03
C LYS A 97 4.63 -16.40 -20.38
N LEU A 98 4.68 -15.10 -20.13
CA LEU A 98 5.72 -14.51 -19.29
C LEU A 98 5.49 -14.87 -17.82
N CYS A 99 6.51 -15.43 -17.17
CA CYS A 99 6.50 -15.75 -15.74
C CYS A 99 7.66 -15.02 -15.05
N PHE A 100 7.34 -14.31 -13.98
CA PHE A 100 8.33 -13.61 -13.16
C PHE A 100 8.95 -14.56 -12.12
N ASN A 101 10.13 -14.18 -11.61
CA ASN A 101 10.82 -14.94 -10.58
C ASN A 101 10.26 -14.71 -9.17
N SER A 102 9.60 -13.56 -8.94
CA SER A 102 8.95 -13.21 -7.67
C SER A 102 7.82 -12.19 -7.90
N LEU A 103 7.01 -11.92 -6.87
CA LEU A 103 5.98 -10.89 -6.93
C LEU A 103 6.59 -9.48 -7.03
N GLU A 104 7.69 -9.22 -6.34
CA GLU A 104 8.45 -7.96 -6.43
C GLU A 104 9.00 -7.75 -7.84
N ALA A 105 9.54 -8.80 -8.47
CA ALA A 105 9.99 -8.74 -9.85
C ALA A 105 8.83 -8.46 -10.83
N ALA A 106 7.64 -8.99 -10.54
CA ALA A 106 6.44 -8.70 -11.32
C ALA A 106 5.99 -7.24 -11.15
N ILE A 107 5.98 -6.73 -9.91
CA ILE A 107 5.63 -5.34 -9.58
C ILE A 107 6.56 -4.37 -10.32
N GLU A 108 7.87 -4.57 -10.21
CA GLU A 108 8.89 -3.75 -10.87
C GLU A 108 8.78 -3.85 -12.41
N GLY A 109 8.67 -5.07 -12.94
CA GLY A 109 8.62 -5.31 -14.38
C GLY A 109 7.40 -4.68 -15.05
N VAL A 110 6.24 -4.76 -14.41
CA VAL A 110 5.01 -4.14 -14.94
C VAL A 110 5.06 -2.62 -14.80
N ALA A 111 5.48 -2.08 -13.65
CA ALA A 111 5.60 -0.63 -13.47
C ALA A 111 6.55 0.01 -14.49
N SER A 112 7.73 -0.58 -14.66
CA SER A 112 8.69 -0.16 -15.69
C SER A 112 8.10 -0.29 -17.09
N GLY A 113 7.36 -1.36 -17.38
CA GLY A 113 6.73 -1.57 -18.68
C GLY A 113 5.67 -0.50 -19.00
N LEU A 114 4.84 -0.13 -18.02
CA LEU A 114 3.87 0.95 -18.17
C LEU A 114 4.58 2.28 -18.44
N ALA A 115 5.58 2.63 -17.63
CA ALA A 115 6.32 3.89 -17.79
C ALA A 115 7.08 3.97 -19.11
N SER A 116 7.81 2.91 -19.50
CA SER A 116 8.69 2.97 -20.67
C SER A 116 7.98 2.65 -21.98
N LYS A 117 7.04 1.69 -22.00
CA LYS A 117 6.38 1.25 -23.24
C LYS A 117 5.10 2.01 -23.52
N TYR A 118 4.30 2.30 -22.50
CA TYR A 118 3.03 3.02 -22.68
C TYR A 118 3.24 4.54 -22.56
N ASN A 119 4.33 4.97 -21.92
CA ASN A 119 4.75 6.36 -21.78
C ASN A 119 3.63 7.26 -21.24
N THR A 120 2.90 6.75 -20.24
CA THR A 120 1.75 7.43 -19.66
C THR A 120 1.45 6.91 -18.26
N THR A 121 0.91 7.78 -17.42
CA THR A 121 0.45 7.46 -16.06
C THR A 121 -1.09 7.49 -15.97
N SER A 122 -1.76 7.85 -17.07
CA SER A 122 -3.22 7.90 -17.15
C SER A 122 -3.81 6.50 -17.29
N ILE A 123 -4.70 6.12 -16.37
CA ILE A 123 -5.44 4.85 -16.42
C ILE A 123 -6.19 4.65 -17.74
N ILE A 124 -6.74 5.73 -18.32
CA ILE A 124 -7.48 5.67 -19.59
C ILE A 124 -6.52 5.30 -20.74
N THR A 125 -5.34 5.90 -20.77
CA THR A 125 -4.35 5.62 -21.82
C THR A 125 -3.70 4.25 -21.62
N ILE A 126 -3.42 3.87 -20.37
CA ILE A 126 -2.96 2.52 -20.02
C ILE A 126 -3.96 1.48 -20.54
N ALA A 127 -5.25 1.63 -20.23
CA ALA A 127 -6.28 0.65 -20.58
C ALA A 127 -6.40 0.40 -22.08
N LYS A 128 -6.27 1.44 -22.91
CA LYS A 128 -6.30 1.31 -24.38
C LYS A 128 -5.23 0.37 -24.93
N THR A 129 -4.11 0.23 -24.22
CA THR A 129 -3.02 -0.67 -24.60
C THR A 129 -3.09 -1.99 -23.83
N TYR A 130 -3.44 -1.94 -22.54
CA TYR A 130 -3.46 -3.10 -21.64
C TYR A 130 -4.59 -4.07 -22.00
N ASN A 131 -5.78 -3.56 -22.32
CA ASN A 131 -6.95 -4.36 -22.67
C ASN A 131 -7.81 -3.62 -23.70
N SER A 132 -7.40 -3.70 -24.97
CA SER A 132 -8.12 -3.09 -26.10
C SER A 132 -9.47 -3.76 -26.41
N VAL A 133 -9.67 -5.00 -25.95
CA VAL A 133 -10.92 -5.75 -26.16
C VAL A 133 -12.03 -5.29 -25.22
N SER A 134 -11.71 -5.01 -23.96
CA SER A 134 -12.67 -4.57 -22.94
C SER A 134 -12.15 -3.35 -22.17
N THR A 135 -11.82 -2.28 -22.91
CA THR A 135 -11.17 -1.09 -22.34
C THR A 135 -11.97 -0.46 -21.22
N ASP A 136 -13.26 -0.16 -21.45
CA ASP A 136 -14.10 0.49 -20.43
C ASP A 136 -14.35 -0.42 -19.22
N GLY A 137 -14.57 -1.72 -19.45
CA GLY A 137 -14.72 -2.70 -18.39
C GLY A 137 -13.47 -2.78 -17.51
N TRP A 138 -12.29 -2.79 -18.14
CA TRP A 138 -11.01 -2.78 -17.45
C TRP A 138 -10.77 -1.49 -16.66
N ILE A 139 -11.09 -0.32 -17.24
CA ILE A 139 -11.00 0.98 -16.54
C ILE A 139 -11.89 0.96 -15.29
N ASN A 140 -13.13 0.48 -15.43
CA ASN A 140 -14.10 0.45 -14.33
C ASN A 140 -13.64 -0.46 -13.19
N HIS A 141 -13.16 -1.68 -13.49
CA HIS A 141 -12.68 -2.61 -12.48
C HIS A 141 -11.40 -2.12 -11.79
N THR A 142 -10.43 -1.62 -12.56
CA THR A 142 -9.18 -1.12 -11.99
C THR A 142 -9.44 0.13 -11.14
N SER A 143 -10.26 1.07 -11.62
CA SER A 143 -10.67 2.25 -10.84
C SER A 143 -11.43 1.88 -9.57
N PHE A 144 -12.29 0.85 -9.62
CA PHE A 144 -12.97 0.33 -8.44
C PHE A 144 -11.97 -0.12 -7.37
N PHE A 145 -10.94 -0.87 -7.74
CA PHE A 145 -9.92 -1.31 -6.77
C PHE A 145 -9.04 -0.16 -6.28
N MET A 146 -8.64 0.79 -7.15
CA MET A 146 -7.92 1.99 -6.73
C MET A 146 -8.71 2.76 -5.67
N ASN A 147 -9.99 3.04 -5.94
CA ASN A 147 -10.86 3.75 -5.00
C ASN A 147 -11.07 2.96 -3.71
N LYS A 148 -11.25 1.64 -3.82
CA LYS A 148 -11.41 0.75 -2.66
C LYS A 148 -10.19 0.76 -1.74
N ILE A 149 -8.99 0.87 -2.29
CA ILE A 149 -7.76 1.01 -1.48
C ILE A 149 -7.72 2.40 -0.84
N LYS A 150 -7.94 3.48 -1.60
CA LYS A 150 -7.89 4.86 -1.08
C LYS A 150 -8.91 5.13 0.02
N SER A 151 -10.08 4.48 -0.03
CA SER A 151 -11.15 4.64 0.96
C SER A 151 -11.16 3.56 2.02
N ALA A 152 -10.17 2.66 2.08
CA ALA A 152 -10.10 1.64 3.11
C ALA A 152 -9.98 2.29 4.49
N GLU A 153 -10.90 1.91 5.38
CA GLU A 153 -10.78 2.18 6.81
C GLU A 153 -9.65 1.32 7.39
N ILE A 154 -8.81 1.92 8.23
CA ILE A 154 -7.67 1.23 8.84
C ILE A 154 -8.14 0.62 10.16
N PRO A 155 -8.09 -0.71 10.32
CA PRO A 155 -8.37 -1.36 11.60
C PRO A 155 -7.47 -0.83 12.71
N VAL A 156 -7.99 -0.73 13.94
CA VAL A 156 -7.25 -0.22 15.10
C VAL A 156 -5.96 -1.00 15.34
N GLU A 157 -5.96 -2.31 15.08
CA GLU A 157 -4.78 -3.19 15.18
C GLU A 157 -3.62 -2.82 14.23
N LEU A 158 -3.89 -2.09 13.14
CA LEU A 158 -2.89 -1.61 12.21
C LEU A 158 -2.45 -0.16 12.51
N LEU A 159 -3.06 0.49 13.51
CA LEU A 159 -2.66 1.83 13.94
C LEU A 159 -1.40 1.74 14.83
N PRO A 160 -0.45 2.69 14.71
CA PRO A 160 0.76 2.74 15.52
C PRO A 160 0.49 3.30 16.92
N VAL A 161 -0.57 2.83 17.58
CA VAL A 161 -0.88 3.21 18.96
C VAL A 161 -0.51 2.07 19.90
N THR A 162 0.34 2.37 20.86
CA THR A 162 0.51 1.53 22.05
C THR A 162 -0.41 2.11 23.11
N LEU A 163 -1.40 1.32 23.55
CA LEU A 163 -2.28 1.68 24.66
C LEU A 163 -1.58 1.45 25.99
#